data_AF-L8I073-F1
#
_entry.id   AF-L8I073-F1
#
_cell.length_a   1.000
_cell.length_b   1.000
_cell.length_c   1.000
_cell.angle_alpha   90.00
_cell.angle_beta   90.00
_cell.angle_gamma   90.00
#
_symmetry.space_group_name_H-M   'P 1'
#
loop_
_entity.id
_entity.type
_entity.pdbx_description
1 polymer ?
#
loop_
_entity_poly.entity_id
_entity_poly.type
_entity_poly.pdbx_seq_one_letter_code
_entity_poly.pdbx_strand_id
1 'polypeptide(L)'
;TVANLSSGPKPPFFEELMSPLIPNIVDRAPEGTTFGDVLLPANTIYRVGEVVEVTFVGANPKNSAENRTHQTFLTVEKYEATSATWQIMHNDASWETRFYWHKGSLGLSNATIQWHIPDTAQPGTYRIKYFGHSR
;
A
#
# COMPACT_ATOMS: atom_id res chain seq x y z
N THR A 1 8.32 -20.69 -49.06
CA THR A 1 9.55 -20.02 -48.59
C THR A 1 9.23 -18.55 -48.39
N VAL A 2 9.06 -18.11 -47.14
CA VAL A 2 8.71 -16.71 -46.86
C VAL A 2 9.90 -15.85 -47.27
N ALA A 3 9.62 -14.87 -48.11
CA ALA A 3 10.61 -13.99 -48.73
C ALA A 3 11.45 -13.24 -47.68
N ASN A 4 12.70 -13.03 -48.07
CA ASN A 4 13.77 -12.34 -47.36
C ASN A 4 13.38 -10.87 -47.06
N LEU A 5 12.70 -10.61 -45.94
CA LEU A 5 12.29 -9.26 -45.53
C LEU A 5 13.43 -8.51 -44.85
N SER A 6 13.60 -7.23 -45.17
CA SER A 6 14.60 -6.36 -44.53
C SER A 6 14.28 -6.11 -43.07
N SER A 7 15.30 -6.06 -42.20
CA SER A 7 15.15 -5.87 -40.74
C SER A 7 14.53 -4.53 -40.30
N GLY A 8 14.32 -3.59 -41.21
CA GLY A 8 13.84 -2.24 -40.88
C GLY A 8 14.89 -1.38 -40.16
N PRO A 9 14.59 -0.09 -39.95
CA PRO A 9 15.50 0.82 -39.24
C PRO A 9 15.54 0.50 -37.75
N LYS A 10 16.72 0.66 -37.14
CA LYS A 10 16.89 0.56 -35.69
C LYS A 10 16.13 1.72 -35.00
N PRO A 11 15.36 1.47 -33.93
CA PRO A 11 14.69 2.54 -33.20
C PRO A 11 15.68 3.48 -32.52
N PRO A 12 15.34 4.77 -32.35
CA PRO A 12 16.15 5.70 -31.58
C PRO A 12 16.10 5.40 -30.07
N PHE A 13 17.12 5.84 -29.34
CA PHE A 13 17.16 5.85 -27.88
C PHE A 13 17.55 7.26 -27.43
N PHE A 14 16.67 7.96 -26.73
CA PHE A 14 16.89 9.33 -26.29
C PHE A 14 17.52 9.33 -24.89
N GLU A 15 18.65 10.03 -24.72
CA GLU A 15 19.34 10.13 -23.43
C GLU A 15 18.85 11.33 -22.59
N GLU A 16 18.44 12.41 -23.25
CA GLU A 16 17.92 13.61 -22.60
C GLU A 16 16.40 13.53 -22.42
N LEU A 17 15.98 13.12 -21.23
CA LEU A 17 14.58 13.06 -20.83
C LEU A 17 14.18 14.28 -19.98
N MET A 18 12.89 14.61 -19.96
CA MET A 18 12.36 15.69 -19.12
C MET A 18 12.50 15.33 -17.63
N SER A 19 12.91 16.32 -16.83
CA SER A 19 13.00 16.16 -15.37
C SER A 19 11.61 16.21 -14.70
N PRO A 20 11.40 15.53 -13.56
CA PRO A 20 10.15 15.60 -12.82
C PRO A 20 9.85 17.03 -12.35
N LEU A 21 8.60 17.47 -12.50
CA LEU A 21 8.18 18.84 -12.19
C LEU A 21 7.97 19.11 -10.69
N ILE A 22 7.89 18.07 -9.84
CA ILE A 22 7.53 18.21 -8.43
C ILE A 22 8.74 17.85 -7.56
N PRO A 23 9.26 18.78 -6.75
CA PRO A 23 10.33 18.49 -5.80
C PRO A 23 9.84 17.50 -4.73
N ASN A 24 10.70 16.55 -4.38
CA ASN A 24 10.44 15.63 -3.28
C ASN A 24 10.45 16.42 -1.96
N ILE A 25 9.34 16.37 -1.22
CA ILE A 25 9.22 16.97 0.11
C ILE A 25 9.59 15.88 1.13
N VAL A 26 10.37 16.24 2.16
CA VAL A 26 10.70 15.35 3.30
C VAL A 26 9.41 15.00 4.04
N ASP A 27 9.18 13.72 4.32
CA ASP A 27 8.01 13.26 5.03
C ASP A 27 8.11 13.64 6.52
N ARG A 28 6.98 13.94 7.14
CA ARG A 28 6.90 14.26 8.58
C ARG A 28 5.76 13.51 9.23
N ALA A 29 5.96 13.10 10.48
CA ALA A 29 4.88 12.66 11.36
C ALA A 29 4.31 13.88 12.12
N PRO A 30 3.01 13.88 12.45
CA PRO A 30 2.44 14.84 13.40
C PRO A 30 3.19 14.85 14.74
N GLU A 31 3.17 15.98 15.43
CA GLU A 31 3.81 16.12 16.75
C GLU A 31 3.26 15.09 17.74
N GLY A 32 4.16 14.41 18.46
CA GLY A 32 3.80 13.36 19.42
C GLY A 32 3.42 12.01 18.79
N THR A 33 3.55 11.85 17.48
CA THR A 33 3.32 10.58 16.76
C THR A 33 4.55 10.15 15.96
N THR A 34 4.53 8.90 15.49
CA THR A 34 5.55 8.32 14.61
C THR A 34 4.89 7.70 13.37
N PHE A 35 5.68 7.48 12.32
CA PHE A 35 5.17 6.81 11.11
C PHE A 35 4.64 5.42 11.45
N GLY A 36 3.43 5.12 10.96
CA GLY A 36 2.73 3.88 11.25
C GLY A 36 1.83 3.90 12.49
N ASP A 37 1.80 4.99 13.26
CA ASP A 37 0.81 5.15 14.32
C ASP A 37 -0.62 5.18 13.75
N VAL A 38 -1.56 4.60 14.47
CA VAL A 38 -2.98 4.56 14.08
C VAL A 38 -3.66 5.87 14.46
N LEU A 39 -4.18 6.58 13.46
CA LEU A 39 -4.97 7.81 13.62
C LEU A 39 -6.47 7.51 13.75
N LEU A 40 -6.97 6.56 12.96
CA LEU A 40 -8.35 6.08 13.02
C LEU A 40 -8.33 4.56 13.16
N PRO A 41 -8.72 4.00 14.33
CA PRO A 41 -8.77 2.55 14.52
C PRO A 41 -10.01 1.94 13.86
N ALA A 42 -9.93 0.64 13.58
CA ALA A 42 -11.10 -0.15 13.20
C ALA A 42 -12.10 -0.28 14.37
N ASN A 43 -13.38 -0.52 14.04
CA ASN A 43 -14.35 -0.96 15.05
C ASN A 43 -13.98 -2.34 15.59
N THR A 44 -14.51 -2.68 16.76
CA THR A 44 -14.20 -3.94 17.44
C THR A 44 -14.84 -5.15 16.77
N ILE A 45 -15.99 -4.98 16.11
CA ILE A 45 -16.77 -6.05 15.50
C ILE A 45 -17.30 -5.58 14.14
N TYR A 46 -17.26 -6.48 13.17
CA TYR A 46 -17.82 -6.32 11.84
C TYR A 46 -18.56 -7.58 11.41
N ARG A 47 -19.46 -7.43 10.43
CA ARG A 47 -20.14 -8.51 9.71
C ARG A 47 -19.54 -8.65 8.31
N VAL A 48 -19.74 -9.83 7.72
CA VAL A 48 -19.43 -10.04 6.29
C VAL A 48 -20.21 -9.03 5.42
N GLY A 49 -19.59 -8.59 4.33
CA GLY A 49 -20.11 -7.53 3.46
C GLY A 49 -19.82 -6.10 3.93
N GLU A 50 -19.43 -5.90 5.20
CA GLU A 50 -19.02 -4.58 5.70
C GLU A 50 -17.59 -4.22 5.30
N VAL A 51 -17.24 -2.94 5.48
CA VAL A 51 -15.92 -2.40 5.18
C VAL A 51 -15.21 -2.01 6.46
N VAL A 52 -14.05 -2.60 6.70
CA VAL A 52 -13.12 -2.17 7.74
C VAL A 52 -12.29 -1.03 7.18
N GLU A 53 -12.14 0.06 7.92
CA GLU A 53 -11.29 1.20 7.56
C GLU A 53 -10.33 1.51 8.72
N VAL A 54 -9.04 1.67 8.39
CA VAL A 54 -8.01 2.07 9.36
C VAL A 54 -7.13 3.13 8.71
N THR A 55 -6.86 4.22 9.44
CA THR A 55 -5.97 5.29 8.98
C THR A 55 -4.71 5.34 9.84
N PHE A 56 -3.57 5.45 9.19
CA PHE A 56 -2.24 5.52 9.79
C PHE A 56 -1.55 6.85 9.44
N VAL A 57 -0.60 7.26 10.27
CA VAL A 57 0.42 8.25 9.90
C VAL A 57 1.25 7.67 8.76
N GLY A 58 1.13 8.28 7.58
CA GLY A 58 1.70 7.79 6.33
C GLY A 58 2.97 8.53 5.90
N ALA A 59 3.59 8.01 4.85
CA ALA A 59 4.66 8.67 4.10
C ALA A 59 4.39 8.51 2.60
N ASN A 60 5.07 9.27 1.75
CA ASN A 60 4.86 9.22 0.31
C ASN A 60 5.15 7.80 -0.26
N PRO A 61 4.16 7.12 -0.90
CA PRO A 61 4.33 5.77 -1.44
C PRO A 61 5.45 5.65 -2.48
N LYS A 62 5.80 6.75 -3.16
CA LYS A 62 6.91 6.82 -4.12
C LYS A 62 8.24 6.36 -3.51
N ASN A 63 8.48 6.64 -2.22
CA ASN A 63 9.69 6.21 -1.53
C ASN A 63 9.81 4.68 -1.49
N SER A 64 8.67 3.97 -1.37
CA SER A 64 8.66 2.50 -1.37
C SER A 64 8.83 1.92 -2.76
N ALA A 65 8.41 2.62 -3.83
CA ALA A 65 8.65 2.21 -5.20
C ALA A 65 10.13 2.32 -5.60
N GLU A 66 10.85 3.31 -5.07
CA GLU A 66 12.31 3.43 -5.22
C GLU A 66 13.04 2.29 -4.49
N ASN A 67 12.42 1.73 -3.43
CA ASN A 67 12.96 0.62 -2.67
C ASN A 67 12.52 -0.75 -3.23
N ARG A 68 13.41 -1.39 -4.00
CA ARG A 68 13.15 -2.64 -4.75
C ARG A 68 12.86 -3.89 -3.91
N THR A 69 12.90 -3.82 -2.58
CA THR A 69 12.60 -4.94 -1.68
C THR A 69 11.18 -4.88 -1.12
N HIS A 70 10.42 -3.81 -1.38
CA HIS A 70 9.07 -3.65 -0.87
C HIS A 70 8.08 -4.59 -1.59
N GLN A 71 7.27 -5.30 -0.81
CA GLN A 71 6.38 -6.35 -1.34
C GLN A 71 4.89 -5.99 -1.29
N THR A 72 4.45 -5.23 -0.29
CA THR A 72 3.05 -4.82 -0.13
C THR A 72 2.95 -3.62 0.82
N PHE A 73 2.01 -2.70 0.56
CA PHE A 73 1.69 -1.59 1.47
C PHE A 73 0.81 -2.00 2.65
N LEU A 74 0.12 -3.14 2.56
CA LEU A 74 -0.78 -3.62 3.61
C LEU A 74 -0.85 -5.14 3.73
N THR A 75 -1.21 -5.63 4.90
CA THR A 75 -1.72 -7.00 5.09
C THR A 75 -2.99 -6.99 5.92
N VAL A 76 -3.93 -7.86 5.57
CA VAL A 76 -5.03 -8.29 6.44
C VAL A 76 -4.64 -9.67 6.97
N GLU A 77 -4.53 -9.79 8.28
CA GLU A 77 -4.05 -11.01 8.93
C GLU A 77 -5.12 -11.58 9.85
N LYS A 78 -5.33 -12.90 9.80
CA LYS A 78 -6.22 -13.65 10.69
C LYS A 78 -5.41 -14.32 11.79
N TYR A 79 -5.88 -14.25 13.03
CA TYR A 79 -5.28 -14.96 14.15
C TYR A 79 -5.71 -16.43 14.14
N GLU A 80 -4.73 -17.33 14.17
CA GLU A 80 -4.94 -18.77 14.27
C GLU A 80 -4.64 -19.25 15.69
N ALA A 81 -5.69 -19.56 16.44
CA ALA A 81 -5.59 -19.90 17.86
C ALA A 81 -4.83 -21.21 18.12
N THR A 82 -4.87 -22.17 17.20
CA THR A 82 -4.20 -23.47 17.36
C THR A 82 -2.68 -23.37 17.35
N SER A 83 -2.13 -22.42 16.58
CA SER A 83 -0.70 -22.18 16.45
C SER A 83 -0.23 -20.90 17.15
N ALA A 84 -1.16 -20.09 17.67
CA ALA A 84 -0.91 -18.75 18.19
C ALA A 84 -0.16 -17.84 17.20
N THR A 85 -0.46 -17.96 15.90
CA THR A 85 0.18 -17.19 14.82
C THR A 85 -0.81 -16.29 14.08
N TRP A 86 -0.29 -15.28 13.40
CA TRP A 86 -1.04 -14.44 12.46
C TRP A 86 -0.76 -14.90 11.04
N GLN A 87 -1.82 -15.24 10.29
CA GLN A 87 -1.74 -15.70 8.90
C GLN A 87 -2.21 -14.59 7.98
N ILE A 88 -1.43 -14.29 6.93
CA ILE A 88 -1.80 -13.27 5.93
C ILE A 88 -2.90 -13.84 5.05
N MET A 89 -4.05 -13.17 5.06
CA MET A 89 -5.22 -13.54 4.23
C MET A 89 -5.30 -12.69 2.97
N HIS A 90 -4.98 -11.40 3.09
CA HIS A 90 -4.99 -10.45 1.97
C HIS A 90 -3.79 -9.52 2.03
N ASN A 91 -3.37 -9.04 0.86
CA ASN A 91 -2.35 -8.01 0.65
C ASN A 91 -2.89 -6.93 -0.30
N ASP A 92 -2.09 -5.92 -0.66
CA ASP A 92 -2.52 -4.82 -1.54
C ASP A 92 -2.84 -5.22 -2.99
N ALA A 93 -2.49 -6.44 -3.40
CA ALA A 93 -2.89 -7.03 -4.68
C ALA A 93 -4.27 -7.70 -4.63
N SER A 94 -4.87 -7.84 -3.44
CA SER A 94 -6.18 -8.46 -3.25
C SER A 94 -7.31 -7.48 -3.57
N TRP A 95 -8.29 -7.91 -4.36
CA TRP A 95 -9.45 -7.09 -4.78
C TRP A 95 -10.30 -6.58 -3.62
N GLU A 96 -10.27 -7.29 -2.50
CA GLU A 96 -10.97 -6.95 -1.27
C GLU A 96 -10.33 -5.76 -0.54
N THR A 97 -9.09 -5.40 -0.88
CA THR A 97 -8.34 -4.37 -0.16
C THR A 97 -8.14 -3.12 -1.00
N ARG A 98 -8.06 -1.96 -0.34
CA ARG A 98 -7.75 -0.68 -0.98
C ARG A 98 -6.74 0.07 -0.13
N PHE A 99 -5.78 0.70 -0.80
CA PHE A 99 -4.80 1.59 -0.20
C PHE A 99 -4.99 2.99 -0.75
N TYR A 100 -5.27 3.94 0.14
CA TYR A 100 -5.41 5.36 -0.19
C TYR A 100 -4.31 6.14 0.51
N TRP A 101 -3.57 6.93 -0.26
CA TRP A 101 -2.63 7.90 0.28
C TRP A 101 -3.16 9.32 0.10
N HIS A 102 -3.21 10.07 1.18
CA HIS A 102 -3.65 11.46 1.18
C HIS A 102 -2.51 12.38 1.61
N LYS A 103 -2.09 13.27 0.70
CA LYS A 103 -1.08 14.29 0.99
C LYS A 103 -1.64 15.38 1.88
N GLY A 104 -0.99 15.63 3.01
CA GLY A 104 -1.23 16.80 3.86
C GLY A 104 -0.29 17.97 3.52
N SER A 105 -0.25 18.95 4.42
CA SER A 105 0.68 20.07 4.34
C SER A 105 2.04 19.73 4.95
N LEU A 106 3.11 20.41 4.50
CA LEU A 106 4.43 20.41 5.15
C LEU A 106 5.05 19.01 5.38
N GLY A 107 4.77 18.05 4.50
CA GLY A 107 5.32 16.69 4.57
C GLY A 107 4.46 15.70 5.38
N LEU A 108 3.35 16.15 5.97
CA LEU A 108 2.38 15.26 6.61
C LEU A 108 1.61 14.47 5.55
N SER A 109 1.29 13.21 5.84
CA SER A 109 0.39 12.43 4.99
C SER A 109 -0.28 11.30 5.78
N ASN A 110 -1.41 10.83 5.26
CA ASN A 110 -2.15 9.72 5.84
C ASN A 110 -2.18 8.53 4.87
N ALA A 111 -2.09 7.33 5.43
CA ALA A 111 -2.31 6.08 4.71
C ALA A 111 -3.60 5.44 5.24
N THR A 112 -4.63 5.37 4.41
CA THR A 112 -5.90 4.74 4.75
C THR A 112 -5.99 3.39 4.06
N ILE A 113 -6.25 2.34 4.83
CA ILE A 113 -6.45 0.98 4.33
C ILE A 113 -7.91 0.63 4.55
N GLN A 114 -8.54 0.13 3.49
CA GLN A 114 -9.86 -0.48 3.58
C GLN A 114 -9.77 -1.97 3.27
N TRP A 115 -10.51 -2.77 4.04
CA TRP A 115 -10.78 -4.18 3.75
C TRP A 115 -12.28 -4.38 3.62
N HIS A 116 -12.72 -4.73 2.43
CA HIS A 116 -14.09 -5.10 2.11
C HIS A 116 -14.26 -6.57 2.42
N ILE A 117 -14.92 -6.88 3.54
CA ILE A 117 -15.01 -8.25 4.03
C ILE A 117 -15.87 -9.06 3.04
N PRO A 118 -15.31 -10.05 2.32
CA PRO A 118 -16.08 -10.83 1.38
C PRO A 118 -17.08 -11.73 2.13
N ASP A 119 -18.17 -12.12 1.46
CA ASP A 119 -19.18 -13.02 2.03
C ASP A 119 -18.62 -14.40 2.42
N THR A 120 -17.46 -14.76 1.85
CA THR A 120 -16.73 -16.01 2.12
C THR A 120 -15.76 -15.89 3.30
N ALA A 121 -15.63 -14.72 3.92
CA ALA A 121 -14.73 -14.52 5.05
C ALA A 121 -15.16 -15.35 6.26
N GLN A 122 -14.20 -16.08 6.83
CA GLN A 122 -14.47 -16.86 8.03
C GLN A 122 -14.52 -15.96 9.27
N PRO A 123 -15.41 -16.23 10.23
CA PRO A 123 -15.37 -15.57 11.54
C PRO A 123 -14.01 -15.74 12.23
N GLY A 124 -13.57 -14.72 12.97
CA GLY A 124 -12.32 -14.76 13.71
C GLY A 124 -11.80 -13.38 14.08
N THR A 125 -10.62 -13.35 14.68
CA THR A 125 -9.91 -12.11 15.01
C THR A 125 -8.99 -11.75 13.86
N TYR A 126 -9.09 -10.51 13.39
CA TYR A 126 -8.28 -9.98 12.30
C TYR A 126 -7.51 -8.74 12.75
N ARG A 127 -6.41 -8.43 12.04
CA ARG A 127 -5.72 -7.15 12.14
C ARG A 127 -5.31 -6.66 10.76
N ILE A 128 -5.19 -5.34 10.63
CA ILE A 128 -4.62 -4.69 9.45
C ILE A 128 -3.24 -4.16 9.82
N LYS A 129 -2.25 -4.40 8.97
CA LYS A 129 -0.92 -3.79 9.08
C LYS A 129 -0.66 -2.90 7.88
N TYR A 130 0.02 -1.80 8.13
CA TYR A 130 0.53 -0.87 7.13
C TYR A 130 2.06 -0.98 7.04
N PHE A 131 2.59 -0.92 5.82
CA PHE A 131 4.01 -0.91 5.53
C PHE A 131 4.33 0.25 4.59
N GLY A 132 5.39 1.00 4.89
CA GLY A 132 5.84 2.12 4.06
C GLY A 132 7.24 2.60 4.43
N HIS A 133 7.78 3.50 3.61
CA HIS A 133 9.09 4.13 3.81
C HIS A 133 8.94 5.64 3.85
N SER A 134 9.44 6.26 4.91
CA SER A 134 9.59 7.72 5.00
C SER A 134 10.99 8.14 4.53
N ARG A 135 11.11 9.41 4.13
CA ARG A 135 12.37 10.04 3.76
C ARG A 135 12.53 11.40 4.44
#